data_AF-A0A0F9RN41-F1
#
_entry.id   AF-A0A0F9RN41-F1
#
_cell.length_a   1.000
_cell.length_b   1.000
_cell.length_c   1.000
_cell.angle_alpha   90.00
_cell.angle_beta   90.00
_cell.angle_gamma   90.00
#
_symmetry.space_group_name_H-M   'P 1'
#
loop_
_entity.id
_entity.type
_entity.pdbx_description
1 polymer ?
#
loop_
_entity_poly.entity_id
_entity_poly.type
_entity_poly.pdbx_seq_one_letter_code
_entity_poly.pdbx_strand_id
1 'polypeptide(L)'
;MVNKAEVGRFDGELKTIAFSEGDTVSTILSKAGMSVGEGEMLNDDSGAVVNSTDIAVDGKTYYIVGNYKQGSGIDEVQNFEVGNLADAIGDVDKERAEIQKEKVKVILRDVLDRKDVLECDISRLQKELKEVEKDLKVFSRKK
;
A
#
# COMPACT_ATOMS: atom_id res chain seq x y z
N MET A 1 -16.83 -32.43 37.44
CA MET A 1 -17.30 -31.06 37.21
C MET A 1 -17.95 -31.04 35.84
N VAL A 2 -19.07 -30.34 35.65
CA VAL A 2 -19.69 -30.20 34.33
C VAL A 2 -19.24 -28.86 33.78
N ASN A 3 -18.48 -28.86 32.67
CA ASN A 3 -18.04 -27.63 32.04
C ASN A 3 -19.23 -26.97 31.34
N LYS A 4 -19.26 -25.65 31.33
CA LYS A 4 -20.32 -24.85 30.72
C LYS A 4 -19.72 -23.73 29.87
N ALA A 5 -20.26 -23.54 28.68
CA ALA A 5 -19.92 -22.43 27.80
C ALA A 5 -21.20 -21.76 27.34
N GLU A 6 -21.13 -20.48 27.00
CA GLU A 6 -22.24 -19.75 26.40
C GLU A 6 -22.05 -19.69 24.89
N VAL A 7 -23.11 -19.96 24.13
CA VAL A 7 -23.07 -19.86 22.68
C VAL A 7 -24.29 -19.13 22.17
N GLY A 8 -24.10 -18.26 21.18
CA GLY A 8 -25.22 -17.55 20.58
C GLY A 8 -24.80 -16.79 19.34
N ARG A 9 -25.76 -16.09 18.75
CA ARG A 9 -25.47 -15.12 17.68
C ARG A 9 -25.16 -13.78 18.33
N PHE A 10 -24.32 -12.96 17.69
CA PHE A 10 -23.93 -11.65 18.24
C PHE A 10 -25.14 -10.74 18.57
N ASP A 11 -26.21 -10.85 17.80
CA ASP A 11 -27.48 -10.12 17.96
C ASP A 11 -28.57 -10.92 18.69
N GLY A 12 -28.28 -12.15 19.11
CA GLY A 12 -29.24 -13.10 19.62
C GLY A 12 -29.08 -13.41 21.11
N GLU A 13 -29.97 -14.27 21.61
CA GLU A 13 -29.85 -14.79 22.97
C GLU A 13 -28.71 -15.81 23.08
N LEU A 14 -27.92 -15.67 24.15
CA LEU A 14 -26.91 -16.65 24.54
C LEU A 14 -27.59 -17.87 25.18
N LYS A 15 -27.14 -19.06 24.79
CA LYS A 15 -27.52 -20.33 25.41
C LYS A 15 -26.34 -20.90 26.16
N THR A 16 -26.54 -21.24 27.43
CA THR A 16 -25.55 -21.98 28.20
C THR A 16 -25.61 -23.47 27.87
N ILE A 17 -24.49 -24.04 27.44
CA ILE A 17 -24.34 -25.44 27.03
C ILE A 17 -23.39 -26.15 27.97
N ALA A 18 -23.84 -27.29 28.51
CA ALA A 18 -22.99 -28.21 29.25
C ALA A 18 -22.19 -29.11 28.28
N PHE A 19 -20.90 -29.28 28.55
CA PHE A 19 -20.01 -30.06 27.69
C PHE A 19 -18.98 -30.86 28.48
N SER A 20 -18.38 -31.84 27.80
CA SER A 20 -17.37 -32.75 28.36
C SER A 20 -15.97 -32.29 27.98
N GLU A 21 -14.96 -32.66 28.77
CA GLU A 21 -13.57 -32.39 28.42
C GLU A 21 -13.23 -33.02 27.06
N GLY A 22 -12.60 -32.24 26.17
CA GLY A 22 -12.31 -32.63 24.80
C GLY A 22 -13.42 -32.36 23.77
N ASP A 23 -14.62 -31.94 24.19
CA ASP A 23 -15.64 -31.47 23.25
C ASP A 23 -15.13 -30.22 22.50
N THR A 24 -15.40 -30.16 21.21
CA THR A 24 -15.03 -29.02 20.37
C THR A 24 -16.09 -27.92 20.40
N VAL A 25 -15.72 -26.73 19.92
CA VAL A 25 -16.67 -25.62 19.70
C VAL A 25 -17.81 -26.04 18.76
N SER A 26 -17.54 -26.83 17.72
CA SER A 26 -18.58 -27.39 16.84
C SER A 26 -19.57 -28.30 17.56
N THR A 27 -19.09 -29.06 18.56
CA THR A 27 -19.91 -29.99 19.34
C THR A 27 -20.87 -29.22 20.25
N ILE A 28 -20.40 -28.16 20.91
CA ILE A 28 -21.27 -27.31 21.76
C ILE A 28 -22.30 -26.52 20.94
N LEU A 29 -21.93 -26.04 19.75
CA LEU A 29 -22.88 -25.38 18.84
C LEU A 29 -23.97 -26.34 18.37
N SER A 30 -23.59 -27.56 18.01
CA SER A 30 -24.54 -28.61 17.62
C SER A 30 -25.51 -28.95 18.76
N LYS A 31 -25.03 -29.03 20.01
CA LYS A 31 -25.87 -29.20 21.21
C LYS A 31 -26.83 -28.03 21.44
N ALA A 32 -26.45 -26.81 21.05
CA ALA A 32 -27.31 -25.64 21.09
C ALA A 32 -28.35 -25.57 19.95
N GLY A 33 -28.29 -26.51 18.99
CA GLY A 33 -29.06 -26.48 17.75
C GLY A 33 -28.61 -25.37 16.80
N MET A 34 -27.33 -25.00 16.85
CA MET A 34 -26.74 -23.94 16.04
C MET A 34 -25.69 -24.51 15.09
N SER A 35 -25.58 -23.91 13.91
CA SER A 35 -24.57 -24.21 12.91
C SER A 35 -23.98 -22.92 12.38
N VAL A 36 -22.69 -22.93 12.07
CA VAL A 36 -22.02 -21.83 11.35
C VAL A 36 -22.38 -21.96 9.87
N GLY A 37 -23.09 -20.97 9.34
CA GLY A 37 -23.46 -20.89 7.94
C GLY A 37 -22.33 -20.37 7.04
N GLU A 38 -22.57 -20.37 5.72
CA GLU A 38 -21.65 -19.79 4.75
C GLU A 38 -21.49 -18.27 5.01
N GLY A 39 -20.25 -17.82 5.16
CA GLY A 39 -19.93 -16.41 5.47
C GLY A 39 -20.09 -16.02 6.94
N GLU A 40 -20.29 -16.98 7.85
CA GLU A 40 -20.28 -16.75 9.29
C GLU A 40 -18.94 -17.18 9.92
N MET A 41 -18.53 -16.51 10.98
CA MET A 41 -17.35 -16.85 11.77
C MET A 41 -17.67 -16.98 13.25
N LEU A 42 -16.78 -17.64 13.99
CA LEU A 42 -16.89 -17.80 15.43
C LEU A 42 -15.89 -16.87 16.12
N ASN A 43 -16.39 -16.06 17.03
CA ASN A 43 -15.56 -15.17 17.84
C ASN A 43 -15.77 -15.45 19.33
N ASP A 44 -14.77 -15.19 20.15
CA ASP A 44 -14.95 -15.14 21.60
C ASP A 44 -15.31 -13.73 22.10
N ASP A 45 -15.49 -13.56 23.42
CA ASP A 45 -15.79 -12.28 24.07
C ASP A 45 -14.75 -11.17 23.79
N SER A 46 -13.52 -11.53 23.40
CA SER A 46 -12.47 -10.56 23.06
C SER A 46 -12.54 -10.11 21.59
N GLY A 47 -13.43 -10.70 20.80
CA GLY A 47 -13.52 -10.51 19.35
C GLY A 47 -12.47 -11.30 18.57
N ALA A 48 -11.73 -12.20 19.22
CA ALA A 48 -10.76 -13.07 18.56
C ALA A 48 -11.46 -14.20 17.82
N VAL A 49 -10.97 -14.52 16.61
CA VAL A 49 -11.50 -15.62 15.79
C VAL A 49 -11.14 -16.96 16.45
N VAL A 50 -12.15 -17.83 16.57
CA VAL A 50 -12.05 -19.17 17.15
C VAL A 50 -12.39 -20.19 16.06
N ASN A 51 -11.66 -21.31 15.97
CA ASN A 51 -12.02 -22.36 15.03
C ASN A 51 -13.09 -23.28 15.63
N SER A 52 -13.98 -23.78 14.79
CA SER A 52 -15.01 -24.75 15.21
C SER A 52 -14.40 -26.08 15.69
N THR A 53 -13.16 -26.37 15.32
CA THR A 53 -12.40 -27.56 15.74
C THR A 53 -11.65 -27.37 17.06
N ASP A 54 -11.60 -26.16 17.60
CA ASP A 54 -10.89 -25.89 18.86
C ASP A 54 -11.63 -26.54 20.04
N ILE A 55 -10.88 -26.90 21.08
CA ILE A 55 -11.44 -27.48 22.31
C ILE A 55 -12.22 -26.40 23.06
N ALA A 56 -13.44 -26.72 23.46
CA ALA A 56 -14.29 -25.84 24.27
C ALA A 56 -13.69 -25.63 25.66
N VAL A 57 -13.73 -24.40 26.15
CA VAL A 57 -13.14 -23.99 27.44
C VAL A 57 -14.26 -23.59 28.40
N ASP A 58 -14.14 -24.03 29.66
CA ASP A 58 -15.13 -23.75 30.68
C ASP A 58 -15.23 -22.24 30.96
N GLY A 59 -16.46 -21.73 31.06
CA GLY A 59 -16.75 -20.32 31.28
C GLY A 59 -16.53 -19.38 30.09
N LYS A 60 -16.19 -19.90 28.89
CA LYS A 60 -16.07 -19.07 27.69
C LYS A 60 -17.39 -18.88 26.95
N THR A 61 -17.48 -17.74 26.26
CA THR A 61 -18.57 -17.44 25.33
C THR A 61 -18.09 -17.52 23.89
N TYR A 62 -18.92 -18.10 23.02
CA TYR A 62 -18.67 -18.20 21.58
C TYR A 62 -19.83 -17.59 20.80
N TYR A 63 -19.53 -16.57 20.02
CA TYR A 63 -20.50 -15.89 19.18
C TYR A 63 -20.36 -16.37 17.74
N ILE A 64 -21.47 -16.82 17.16
CA ILE A 64 -21.60 -16.86 15.71
C ILE A 64 -21.83 -15.43 15.25
N VAL A 65 -20.84 -14.89 14.55
CA VAL A 65 -20.90 -13.58 13.93
C VAL A 65 -21.13 -13.80 12.45
N GLY A 66 -22.33 -13.44 12.00
CA GLY A 66 -22.71 -13.45 10.59
C GLY A 66 -22.54 -12.07 9.96
N ASN A 67 -22.50 -12.07 8.64
CA ASN A 67 -22.25 -10.90 7.81
C ASN A 67 -23.30 -9.78 8.05
N TYR A 68 -23.01 -8.83 8.96
CA TYR A 68 -23.74 -7.58 9.11
C TYR A 68 -23.39 -6.68 7.92
N LYS A 69 -23.85 -7.03 6.71
CA LYS A 69 -23.48 -6.40 5.44
C LYS A 69 -22.12 -5.69 5.54
N GLN A 70 -21.04 -6.43 5.69
CA GLN A 70 -19.81 -5.92 5.12
C GLN A 70 -20.15 -5.88 3.64
N GLY A 71 -20.44 -4.68 3.12
CA GLY A 71 -20.80 -4.49 1.73
C GLY A 71 -19.87 -5.34 0.89
N SER A 72 -20.45 -6.05 -0.08
CA SER A 72 -19.78 -6.66 -1.22
C SER A 72 -18.64 -5.74 -1.70
N GLY A 73 -17.48 -5.93 -1.11
CA GLY A 73 -16.34 -5.02 -1.18
C GLY A 73 -15.06 -5.71 -0.73
N ILE A 74 -15.11 -7.03 -0.52
CA ILE A 74 -13.92 -7.88 -0.46
C ILE A 74 -13.95 -8.86 -1.66
N ASP A 75 -15.11 -9.40 -2.03
CA ASP A 75 -15.22 -10.20 -3.26
C ASP A 75 -15.21 -9.35 -4.54
N GLU A 76 -15.62 -8.08 -4.47
CA GLU A 76 -15.34 -7.08 -5.52
C GLU A 76 -13.90 -6.57 -5.46
N VAL A 77 -13.18 -6.73 -4.35
CA VAL A 77 -11.76 -6.32 -4.24
C VAL A 77 -10.83 -7.43 -4.72
N GLN A 78 -11.19 -8.71 -4.57
CA GLN A 78 -10.43 -9.82 -5.17
C GLN A 78 -10.62 -9.91 -6.69
N ASN A 79 -11.75 -9.41 -7.21
CA ASN A 79 -11.99 -9.22 -8.65
C ASN A 79 -11.74 -7.78 -9.13
N PHE A 80 -11.24 -6.89 -8.28
CA PHE A 80 -10.69 -5.61 -8.75
C PHE A 80 -9.42 -5.98 -9.51
N GLU A 81 -9.57 -6.09 -10.83
CA GLU A 81 -8.60 -6.64 -11.75
C GLU A 81 -7.19 -6.20 -11.36
N VAL A 82 -6.41 -7.10 -10.74
CA VAL A 82 -4.99 -6.88 -10.46
C VAL A 82 -4.26 -6.54 -11.78
N GLY A 83 -4.81 -6.99 -12.92
CA GLY A 83 -4.44 -6.53 -14.26
C GLY A 83 -4.64 -5.03 -14.46
N ASN A 84 -5.83 -4.49 -14.21
CA ASN A 84 -6.10 -3.05 -14.38
C ASN A 84 -5.31 -2.16 -13.41
N LEU A 85 -5.03 -2.63 -12.18
CA LEU A 85 -4.17 -1.87 -11.26
C LEU A 85 -2.72 -1.89 -11.72
N ALA A 86 -2.19 -3.02 -12.19
CA ALA A 86 -0.82 -3.10 -12.71
C ALA A 86 -0.64 -2.24 -13.97
N ASP A 87 -1.64 -2.23 -14.85
CA ASP A 87 -1.65 -1.40 -16.06
C ASP A 87 -1.79 0.09 -15.70
N ALA A 88 -2.68 0.45 -14.78
CA ALA A 88 -2.82 1.83 -14.31
C ALA A 88 -1.59 2.34 -13.53
N ILE A 89 -0.97 1.51 -12.68
CA ILE A 89 0.29 1.84 -12.00
C ILE A 89 1.42 1.99 -13.02
N GLY A 90 1.51 1.06 -13.99
CA GLY A 90 2.50 1.14 -15.07
C GLY A 90 2.33 2.39 -15.95
N ASP A 91 1.10 2.80 -16.23
CA ASP A 91 0.81 3.98 -17.04
C ASP A 91 1.02 5.29 -16.26
N VAL A 92 0.72 5.31 -14.96
CA VAL A 92 1.08 6.44 -14.07
C VAL A 92 2.60 6.56 -13.93
N ASP A 93 3.32 5.45 -13.82
CA ASP A 93 4.79 5.46 -13.76
C ASP A 93 5.41 5.90 -15.09
N LYS A 94 4.85 5.51 -16.24
CA LYS A 94 5.25 6.04 -17.56
C LYS A 94 4.96 7.53 -17.71
N GLU A 95 3.78 8.00 -17.29
CA GLU A 95 3.42 9.42 -17.36
C GLU A 95 4.34 10.27 -16.48
N ARG A 96 4.61 9.82 -15.24
CA ARG A 96 5.58 10.46 -14.35
C ARG A 96 7.00 10.45 -14.93
N ALA A 97 7.42 9.34 -15.55
CA ALA A 97 8.72 9.23 -16.20
C ALA A 97 8.83 10.17 -17.40
N GLU A 98 7.80 10.28 -18.25
CA GLU A 98 7.79 11.21 -19.39
C GLU A 98 7.78 12.68 -18.92
N ILE A 99 7.05 13.02 -17.86
CA ILE A 99 7.10 14.37 -17.26
C ILE A 99 8.51 14.69 -16.73
N GLN A 100 9.15 13.76 -16.02
CA GLN A 100 10.52 13.94 -15.53
C GLN A 100 11.53 14.06 -16.68
N LYS A 101 11.38 13.24 -17.72
CA LYS A 101 12.21 13.28 -18.93
C LYS A 101 12.07 14.61 -19.65
N GLU A 102 10.87 15.16 -19.78
CA GLU A 102 10.67 16.47 -20.41
C GLU A 102 11.26 17.60 -19.56
N LYS A 103 11.11 17.56 -18.23
CA LYS A 103 11.80 18.50 -17.32
C LYS A 103 13.32 18.45 -17.49
N VAL A 104 13.90 17.25 -17.57
CA VAL A 104 15.34 17.06 -17.78
C VAL A 104 15.77 17.60 -19.15
N LYS A 105 14.99 17.39 -20.22
CA LYS A 105 15.28 17.97 -21.54
C LYS A 105 15.29 19.50 -21.52
N VAL A 106 14.35 20.14 -20.81
CA VAL A 106 14.32 21.61 -20.69
C VAL A 106 15.57 22.11 -19.98
N ILE A 107 15.94 21.50 -18.85
CA ILE A 107 17.18 21.85 -18.12
C ILE A 107 18.41 21.66 -19.02
N LEU A 108 18.48 20.56 -19.77
CA LEU A 108 19.58 20.30 -20.71
C LEU A 108 19.67 21.36 -21.82
N ARG A 109 18.55 21.81 -22.38
CA ARG A 109 18.54 22.92 -23.37
C ARG A 109 19.08 24.20 -22.75
N ASP A 110 18.59 24.59 -21.57
CA ASP A 110 19.07 25.79 -20.89
C ASP A 110 20.58 25.74 -20.59
N VAL A 111 21.10 24.57 -20.21
CA VAL A 111 22.54 24.37 -19.97
C VAL A 111 23.34 24.50 -21.25
N LEU A 112 22.86 23.94 -22.36
CA LEU A 112 23.52 24.04 -23.67
C LEU A 112 23.51 25.48 -24.19
N ASP A 113 22.38 26.18 -24.10
CA ASP A 113 22.28 27.59 -24.52
C ASP A 113 23.26 28.46 -23.72
N ARG A 114 23.39 28.23 -22.40
CA ARG A 114 24.38 28.92 -21.57
C ARG A 114 25.81 28.59 -21.98
N LYS A 115 26.08 27.34 -22.37
CA LYS A 115 27.40 26.92 -22.85
C LYS A 115 27.76 27.68 -24.14
N ASP A 116 26.84 27.79 -25.09
CA ASP A 116 27.07 28.48 -26.36
C ASP A 116 27.33 29.98 -26.15
N VAL A 117 26.61 30.62 -25.22
CA VAL A 117 26.87 32.00 -24.82
C VAL A 117 28.27 32.15 -24.22
N LEU A 118 28.67 31.24 -23.32
CA LEU A 118 30.00 31.26 -22.72
C LEU A 118 31.12 31.04 -23.74
N GLU A 119 30.95 30.13 -24.71
CA GLU A 119 31.91 29.91 -25.79
C GLU A 119 32.06 31.16 -26.69
N CYS A 120 30.96 31.86 -26.94
CA CYS A 120 30.98 33.15 -27.64
C CYS A 120 31.75 34.22 -26.87
N ASP A 121 31.51 34.34 -25.56
CA ASP A 121 32.21 35.30 -24.70
C ASP A 121 33.71 35.00 -24.60
N ILE A 122 34.10 33.74 -24.44
CA ILE A 122 35.52 33.32 -24.45
C ILE A 122 36.18 33.73 -25.77
N SER A 123 35.52 33.47 -26.91
CA SER A 123 36.03 33.83 -28.22
C SER A 123 36.22 35.34 -28.40
N ARG A 124 35.30 36.15 -27.84
CA ARG A 124 35.42 37.61 -27.83
C ARG A 124 36.58 38.08 -26.98
N LEU A 125 36.68 37.60 -25.73
CA LEU A 125 37.77 37.96 -24.82
C LEU A 125 39.15 37.59 -25.37
N GLN A 126 39.26 36.46 -26.07
CA GLN A 126 40.52 36.06 -26.74
C GLN A 126 40.92 37.00 -27.88
N LYS A 127 39.95 37.60 -28.59
CA LYS A 127 40.24 38.61 -29.62
C LYS A 127 40.72 39.91 -28.98
N GLU A 128 40.01 40.39 -27.96
CA GLU A 128 40.38 41.59 -27.22
C GLU A 128 41.78 41.45 -26.60
N LEU A 129 42.10 40.29 -26.01
CA LEU A 129 43.43 40.01 -25.47
C LEU A 129 44.53 40.12 -26.54
N LYS A 130 44.30 39.56 -27.74
CA LYS A 130 45.26 39.64 -28.85
C LYS A 130 45.49 41.07 -29.33
N GLU A 131 44.45 41.91 -29.32
CA GLU A 131 44.58 43.33 -29.67
C GLU A 131 45.41 44.08 -28.64
N VAL A 132 45.14 43.88 -27.35
CA VAL A 132 45.94 44.47 -26.25
C VAL A 132 47.39 44.01 -26.31
N GLU A 133 47.66 42.72 -26.58
CA GLU A 133 49.01 42.20 -26.75
C GLU A 133 49.74 42.85 -27.95
N LYS A 134 49.03 43.10 -29.04
CA LYS A 134 49.57 43.78 -30.22
C LYS A 134 49.95 45.22 -29.89
N ASP A 135 49.08 45.94 -29.19
CA ASP A 135 49.34 47.31 -28.77
C ASP A 135 50.54 47.39 -27.83
N LEU A 136 50.62 46.50 -26.84
CA LEU A 136 51.77 46.39 -25.92
C LEU A 136 53.09 46.12 -26.67
N LYS A 137 53.09 45.26 -27.70
CA LYS A 137 54.28 45.02 -28.55
C LYS A 137 54.70 46.26 -29.35
N VAL A 138 53.76 47.10 -29.76
CA VAL A 138 54.08 48.37 -30.43
C VAL A 138 54.72 49.34 -29.45
N PHE A 139 54.21 49.41 -28.21
CA PHE A 139 54.82 50.23 -27.15
C PHE A 139 56.20 49.73 -26.75
N SER A 140 56.42 48.42 -26.65
CA SER A 140 57.71 47.86 -26.26
C SER A 140 58.82 48.02 -27.31
N ARG A 141 58.46 48.26 -28.59
CA ARG A 141 59.41 48.51 -29.69
C ARG A 141 59.81 50.00 -29.84
N LYS A 142 59.19 50.90 -29.08
CA LYS A 142 59.46 52.36 -29.10
C LYS A 142 60.44 52.81 -28.00
N LYS A 143 61.14 51.87 -27.35
CA LYS A 143 62.32 52.12 -26.51
C LYS A 143 63.53 51.49 -27.15
#